data_AF-A0A3L8RF22-F1
#
_entry.id   AF-A0A3L8RF22-F1
#
_cell.length_a   1.000
_cell.length_b   1.000
_cell.length_c   1.000
_cell.angle_alpha   90.00
_cell.angle_beta   90.00
_cell.angle_gamma   90.00
#
_symmetry.space_group_name_H-M   'P 1'
#
loop_
_entity.id
_entity.type
_entity.pdbx_description
1 polymer ?
#
loop_
_entity_poly.entity_id
_entity_poly.type
_entity_poly.pdbx_seq_one_letter_code
_entity_poly.pdbx_strand_id
1 'polypeptide(L)'
;MAVSVTLPALGESVTEGTVTRWLKAEGERVEADEPLLEVSTDKVDTEIPAPSAGVLTSIKVAEDETVEVGAELAVIDDGGAAPAEAPAPAAEPAPAAQPEPAPAPAAEAPAPAPAAAAPAGGAEGTDVILPALGESVTEGTVTRWLKEVGESVEADEPLLEVSTDKVDTEIPAPVAGTLLEILVGEDETAEVGAKLAVIGAAGAAPAAAPAEAPAAPAPAPEPVQEAPAPAPAPQAPSAPAPQAVTPEPVAPEPAPAAPVPAPAPAATIPAPAAPEAEGAYVTPLVRKLAAENNVDLSTVKGTGVGGRIRKQDVIAAAEAAKAAQAQAPAAAAPKAAPQEVSPLRGQTIKMPRMRKVIGDNMMKALHSQAQLTSVVEVDVTKVMRLRARAKEAFAQREGVKLSPMPFFVKAAVQALKAHPAINARINEDDNTITYFDVENVGIAVDAEKGLMTPVIKNAGDLNIAGLSKKTAELAGKVRSNKITPDEVSGATFTISNTGSRGALFDTIIVPPNQVAILGIGATVKRPVVIDHPELGETIAVRDMTYVALSYDHRLVDGADAARYLTAVKEILEAGEFEVDLGL
;
A
#
# COMPACT_ATOMS: atom_id res chain seq x y z
N MET A 1 -12.95 57.08 -33.49
CA MET A 1 -11.49 57.32 -33.43
C MET A 1 -11.06 56.61 -32.17
N ALA A 2 -10.15 55.65 -32.27
CA ALA A 2 -9.74 54.84 -31.13
C ALA A 2 -8.91 55.68 -30.14
N VAL A 3 -9.33 55.71 -28.87
CA VAL A 3 -8.66 56.40 -27.78
C VAL A 3 -8.06 55.35 -26.84
N SER A 4 -6.75 55.45 -26.60
CA SER A 4 -6.00 54.54 -25.72
C SER A 4 -6.15 54.96 -24.26
N VAL A 5 -6.52 54.01 -23.40
CA VAL A 5 -6.55 54.17 -21.93
C VAL A 5 -5.19 53.75 -21.39
N THR A 6 -4.52 54.62 -20.65
CA THR A 6 -3.18 54.39 -20.10
C THR A 6 -3.17 54.54 -18.59
N LEU A 7 -2.30 53.80 -17.88
CA LEU A 7 -2.19 53.91 -16.43
C LEU A 7 -1.63 55.29 -16.03
N PRO A 8 -2.40 56.17 -15.35
CA PRO A 8 -1.92 57.49 -14.94
C PRO A 8 -0.93 57.38 -13.77
N ALA A 9 -0.15 58.43 -13.51
CA ALA A 9 0.73 58.47 -12.34
C ALA A 9 -0.10 58.56 -11.05
N LEU A 10 -0.08 57.51 -10.22
CA LEU A 10 -0.87 57.37 -8.99
C LEU A 10 -0.16 57.92 -7.73
N GLY A 11 0.88 58.75 -7.90
CA GLY A 11 1.62 59.43 -6.82
C GLY A 11 3.10 59.61 -7.14
N GLU A 12 3.81 60.49 -6.40
CA GLU A 12 5.22 60.84 -6.68
C GLU A 12 6.22 59.67 -6.50
N SER A 13 5.81 58.57 -5.87
CA SER A 13 6.67 57.41 -5.57
C SER A 13 6.14 56.06 -6.08
N VAL A 14 5.07 56.02 -6.90
CA VAL A 14 4.49 54.78 -7.42
C VAL A 14 4.92 54.59 -8.88
N THR A 15 5.64 53.51 -9.17
CA THR A 15 6.22 53.23 -10.50
C THR A 15 5.43 52.20 -11.31
N GLU A 16 4.61 51.39 -10.67
CA GLU A 16 3.81 50.31 -11.29
C GLU A 16 2.53 50.04 -10.48
N GLY A 17 1.54 49.39 -11.10
CA GLY A 17 0.28 48.99 -10.47
C GLY A 17 -0.29 47.71 -11.08
N THR A 18 -0.98 46.91 -10.26
CA THR A 18 -1.59 45.64 -10.67
C THR A 18 -3.08 45.85 -10.91
N VAL A 19 -3.57 45.46 -12.09
CA VAL A 19 -5.00 45.52 -12.41
C VAL A 19 -5.75 44.48 -11.59
N THR A 20 -6.51 44.88 -10.58
CA THR A 20 -7.23 43.93 -9.71
C THR A 20 -8.55 43.50 -10.29
N ARG A 21 -9.18 44.36 -11.10
CA ARG A 21 -10.50 44.09 -11.65
C ARG A 21 -10.86 45.03 -12.79
N TRP A 22 -11.40 44.50 -13.88
CA TRP A 22 -12.09 45.28 -14.90
C TRP A 22 -13.58 45.40 -14.54
N LEU A 23 -14.07 46.64 -14.54
CA LEU A 23 -15.48 46.93 -14.27
C LEU A 23 -16.33 46.87 -15.54
N LYS A 24 -15.68 46.84 -16.71
CA LYS A 24 -16.29 46.86 -18.04
C LYS A 24 -15.62 45.84 -18.95
N ALA A 25 -16.43 45.07 -19.68
CA ALA A 25 -15.95 44.03 -20.57
C ALA A 25 -15.73 44.52 -22.02
N GLU A 26 -14.92 43.79 -22.79
CA GLU A 26 -14.77 44.05 -24.23
C GLU A 26 -16.12 43.94 -24.96
N GLY A 27 -16.41 44.92 -25.80
CA GLY A 27 -17.69 45.10 -26.48
C GLY A 27 -18.72 45.92 -25.69
N GLU A 28 -18.43 46.31 -24.44
CA GLU A 28 -19.34 47.11 -23.62
C GLU A 28 -19.17 48.62 -23.88
N ARG A 29 -20.29 49.36 -23.86
CA ARG A 29 -20.29 50.82 -24.00
C ARG A 29 -19.97 51.48 -22.67
N VAL A 30 -19.06 52.45 -22.69
CA VAL A 30 -18.59 53.22 -21.55
C VAL A 30 -18.73 54.71 -21.84
N GLU A 31 -19.12 55.51 -20.84
CA GLU A 31 -19.20 56.96 -20.94
C GLU A 31 -17.90 57.62 -20.42
N ALA A 32 -17.64 58.87 -20.82
CA ALA A 32 -16.46 59.59 -20.33
C ALA A 32 -16.54 59.81 -18.81
N ASP A 33 -15.39 59.64 -18.12
CA ASP A 33 -15.23 59.69 -16.67
C ASP A 33 -15.95 58.56 -15.88
N GLU A 34 -16.47 57.53 -16.56
CA GLU A 34 -17.04 56.33 -15.92
C GLU A 34 -15.91 55.37 -15.45
N PRO A 35 -15.98 54.79 -14.24
CA PRO A 35 -14.94 53.88 -13.74
C PRO A 35 -14.82 52.61 -14.61
N LEU A 36 -13.62 52.35 -15.10
CA LEU A 36 -13.35 51.34 -16.12
C LEU A 36 -12.65 50.08 -15.55
N LEU A 37 -11.69 50.29 -14.65
CA LEU A 37 -10.96 49.23 -13.95
C LEU A 37 -10.45 49.71 -12.59
N GLU A 38 -10.12 48.77 -11.71
CA GLU A 38 -9.48 48.97 -10.42
C GLU A 38 -8.01 48.54 -10.50
N VAL A 39 -7.13 49.37 -9.93
CA VAL A 39 -5.69 49.11 -9.89
C VAL A 39 -5.20 49.20 -8.46
N SER A 40 -4.52 48.14 -8.01
CA SER A 40 -3.87 48.07 -6.71
C SER A 40 -2.40 48.44 -6.81
N THR A 41 -1.96 49.30 -5.89
CA THR A 41 -0.56 49.70 -5.74
C THR A 41 -0.08 49.33 -4.33
N ASP A 42 1.23 49.42 -4.08
CA ASP A 42 1.85 49.10 -2.78
C ASP A 42 1.38 49.99 -1.61
N LYS A 43 0.49 50.98 -1.86
CA LYS A 43 -0.03 51.91 -0.87
C LYS A 43 -1.56 51.97 -0.82
N VAL A 44 -2.25 51.90 -1.96
CA VAL A 44 -3.71 52.04 -2.04
C VAL A 44 -4.28 51.43 -3.33
N ASP A 45 -5.54 50.99 -3.27
CA ASP A 45 -6.35 50.63 -4.43
C ASP A 45 -7.03 51.88 -5.01
N THR A 46 -7.02 52.06 -6.33
CA THR A 46 -7.59 53.24 -7.02
C THR A 46 -8.31 52.85 -8.31
N GLU A 47 -9.48 53.43 -8.55
CA GLU A 47 -10.26 53.23 -9.78
C GLU A 47 -9.75 54.15 -10.90
N ILE A 48 -9.55 53.59 -12.11
CA ILE A 48 -9.15 54.33 -13.30
C ILE A 48 -10.40 54.62 -14.15
N PRO A 49 -10.78 55.90 -14.35
CA PRO A 49 -11.92 56.27 -15.15
C PRO A 49 -11.62 56.25 -16.66
N ALA A 50 -12.67 56.09 -17.48
CA ALA A 50 -12.59 56.11 -18.93
C ALA A 50 -12.29 57.53 -19.45
N PRO A 51 -11.26 57.73 -20.30
CA PRO A 51 -10.89 59.06 -20.80
C PRO A 51 -11.86 59.62 -21.87
N SER A 52 -12.74 58.80 -22.44
CA SER A 52 -13.73 59.19 -23.44
C SER A 52 -14.88 58.18 -23.55
N ALA A 53 -16.06 58.64 -23.99
CA ALA A 53 -17.19 57.75 -24.26
C ALA A 53 -16.98 56.93 -25.55
N GLY A 54 -17.39 55.65 -25.54
CA GLY A 54 -17.27 54.75 -26.69
C GLY A 54 -17.50 53.29 -26.30
N VAL A 55 -17.11 52.35 -27.16
CA VAL A 55 -17.16 50.90 -26.90
C VAL A 55 -15.75 50.41 -26.60
N LEU A 56 -15.57 49.68 -25.50
CA LEU A 56 -14.28 49.08 -25.14
C LEU A 56 -13.96 47.96 -26.14
N THR A 57 -13.04 48.20 -27.06
CA THR A 57 -12.79 47.26 -28.19
C THR A 57 -11.78 46.17 -27.88
N SER A 58 -10.82 46.46 -27.01
CA SER A 58 -9.77 45.51 -26.64
C SER A 58 -9.12 45.91 -25.32
N ILE A 59 -9.04 44.96 -24.40
CA ILE A 59 -8.29 44.98 -23.15
C ILE A 59 -6.94 44.32 -23.44
N LYS A 60 -5.86 45.08 -23.20
CA LYS A 60 -4.49 44.63 -23.50
C LYS A 60 -3.77 44.04 -22.29
N VAL A 61 -4.33 44.25 -21.09
CA VAL A 61 -3.74 43.87 -19.81
C VAL A 61 -4.81 43.15 -19.00
N ALA A 62 -4.56 41.88 -18.67
CA ALA A 62 -5.52 41.03 -17.98
C ALA A 62 -5.62 41.38 -16.48
N GLU A 63 -6.69 40.92 -15.83
CA GLU A 63 -6.77 40.98 -14.36
C GLU A 63 -5.61 40.20 -13.74
N ASP A 64 -5.09 40.72 -12.63
CA ASP A 64 -3.89 40.28 -11.90
C ASP A 64 -2.55 40.49 -12.63
N GLU A 65 -2.52 41.33 -13.67
CA GLU A 65 -1.29 41.71 -14.39
C GLU A 65 -0.73 43.06 -13.89
N THR A 66 0.58 43.09 -13.58
CA THR A 66 1.30 44.29 -13.11
C THR A 66 1.91 45.08 -14.27
N VAL A 67 1.64 46.38 -14.31
CA VAL A 67 2.06 47.26 -15.42
C VAL A 67 2.62 48.59 -14.93
N GLU A 68 3.62 49.11 -15.65
CA GLU A 68 4.29 50.38 -15.32
C GLU A 68 3.43 51.61 -15.63
N VAL A 69 3.66 52.71 -14.90
CA VAL A 69 2.96 53.98 -15.15
C VAL A 69 3.20 54.45 -16.59
N GLY A 70 2.11 54.76 -17.31
CA GLY A 70 2.11 55.13 -18.72
C GLY A 70 1.90 53.97 -19.71
N ALA A 71 1.81 52.72 -19.23
CA ALA A 71 1.46 51.57 -20.05
C ALA A 71 0.01 51.64 -20.55
N GLU A 72 -0.23 51.11 -21.74
CA GLU A 72 -1.56 51.07 -22.39
C GLU A 72 -2.37 49.88 -21.89
N LEU A 73 -3.53 50.16 -21.30
CA LEU A 73 -4.40 49.19 -20.63
C LEU A 73 -5.51 48.67 -21.56
N ALA A 74 -6.16 49.55 -22.31
CA ALA A 74 -7.23 49.19 -23.25
C ALA A 74 -7.49 50.27 -24.31
N VAL A 75 -8.33 49.94 -25.31
CA VAL A 75 -8.69 50.83 -26.43
C VAL A 75 -10.20 51.00 -26.53
N ILE A 76 -10.68 52.25 -26.56
CA ILE A 76 -12.09 52.61 -26.70
C ILE A 76 -12.35 53.21 -28.08
N ASP A 77 -13.37 52.75 -28.81
CA ASP A 77 -13.78 53.32 -30.11
C ASP A 77 -15.22 53.88 -30.08
N ASP A 78 -15.39 55.07 -30.63
CA ASP A 78 -16.65 55.86 -30.61
C ASP A 78 -17.61 55.47 -31.75
N GLY A 79 -17.95 54.18 -31.86
CA GLY A 79 -18.66 53.60 -33.01
C GLY A 79 -20.12 54.07 -33.22
N GLY A 80 -20.44 54.53 -34.43
CA GLY A 80 -21.80 54.79 -34.94
C GLY A 80 -22.47 53.54 -35.55
N ALA A 81 -23.75 53.35 -35.23
CA ALA A 81 -24.67 52.20 -35.42
C ALA A 81 -24.92 51.73 -36.89
N ALA A 82 -25.58 50.62 -37.27
CA ALA A 82 -26.65 49.76 -36.69
C ALA A 82 -26.87 48.44 -37.55
N PRO A 83 -27.83 47.51 -37.22
CA PRO A 83 -27.82 46.05 -37.58
C PRO A 83 -28.95 45.47 -38.51
N ALA A 84 -28.74 44.20 -38.96
CA ALA A 84 -29.60 43.02 -39.33
C ALA A 84 -30.80 43.04 -40.36
N GLU A 85 -30.81 42.10 -41.35
CA GLU A 85 -31.93 41.17 -41.78
C GLU A 85 -31.57 40.21 -42.99
N ALA A 86 -32.32 39.08 -43.18
CA ALA A 86 -32.16 37.97 -44.17
C ALA A 86 -33.20 38.01 -45.36
N PRO A 87 -33.41 37.03 -46.30
CA PRO A 87 -32.61 36.03 -47.07
C PRO A 87 -32.75 36.13 -48.65
N ALA A 88 -32.22 35.16 -49.44
CA ALA A 88 -31.99 35.06 -50.94
C ALA A 88 -33.27 34.96 -51.86
N PRO A 89 -33.26 34.99 -53.26
CA PRO A 89 -32.41 34.22 -54.23
C PRO A 89 -32.14 34.76 -55.70
N ALA A 90 -31.27 34.00 -56.42
CA ALA A 90 -31.18 33.64 -57.88
C ALA A 90 -30.79 34.63 -59.04
N ALA A 91 -29.68 34.32 -59.77
CA ALA A 91 -29.65 33.77 -61.16
C ALA A 91 -28.33 34.06 -61.97
N GLU A 92 -27.85 33.01 -62.66
CA GLU A 92 -26.75 32.83 -63.67
C GLU A 92 -26.97 33.55 -65.04
N PRO A 93 -26.11 33.47 -66.12
CA PRO A 93 -25.10 32.43 -66.49
C PRO A 93 -23.75 32.85 -67.18
N ALA A 94 -22.81 31.87 -67.20
CA ALA A 94 -21.79 31.35 -68.18
C ALA A 94 -21.42 32.08 -69.53
N PRO A 95 -20.35 31.73 -70.33
CA PRO A 95 -19.64 30.41 -70.41
C PRO A 95 -18.12 30.30 -70.83
N ALA A 96 -17.57 29.10 -70.58
CA ALA A 96 -16.70 28.15 -71.36
C ALA A 96 -15.34 28.51 -72.03
N ALA A 97 -14.29 27.66 -71.80
CA ALA A 97 -13.77 26.61 -72.73
C ALA A 97 -12.36 26.02 -72.35
N GLN A 98 -12.13 24.74 -72.70
CA GLN A 98 -10.97 23.79 -72.47
C GLN A 98 -9.81 23.98 -73.51
N PRO A 99 -8.79 23.09 -73.74
CA PRO A 99 -8.26 21.85 -73.09
C PRO A 99 -6.69 21.73 -73.01
N GLU A 100 -6.20 20.58 -72.50
CA GLU A 100 -4.83 19.98 -72.47
C GLU A 100 -4.12 19.82 -73.85
N PRO A 101 -2.76 19.60 -73.98
CA PRO A 101 -2.10 18.28 -73.72
C PRO A 101 -0.57 18.25 -73.32
N ALA A 102 -0.06 17.04 -72.99
CA ALA A 102 1.35 16.61 -72.75
C ALA A 102 2.09 16.15 -74.06
N PRO A 103 3.41 15.78 -74.15
CA PRO A 103 4.09 14.67 -73.40
C PRO A 103 5.62 14.82 -73.07
N ALA A 104 6.21 13.74 -72.50
CA ALA A 104 7.48 13.47 -71.75
C ALA A 104 8.80 13.31 -72.60
N PRO A 105 9.99 12.79 -72.13
CA PRO A 105 10.43 12.26 -70.80
C PRO A 105 11.91 12.52 -70.31
N ALA A 106 12.19 12.02 -69.08
CA ALA A 106 13.44 11.40 -68.53
C ALA A 106 14.42 12.20 -67.62
N ALA A 107 14.39 11.91 -66.30
CA ALA A 107 15.51 11.40 -65.47
C ALA A 107 15.02 11.09 -64.02
N GLU A 108 15.70 10.15 -63.36
CA GLU A 108 15.27 9.32 -62.20
C GLU A 108 15.56 9.86 -60.77
N ALA A 109 14.79 9.31 -59.80
CA ALA A 109 14.95 9.17 -58.31
C ALA A 109 14.40 10.28 -57.36
N PRO A 110 13.96 9.97 -56.11
CA PRO A 110 13.38 8.76 -55.49
C PRO A 110 11.98 9.01 -54.81
N ALA A 111 11.44 7.97 -54.14
CA ALA A 111 10.05 7.75 -53.68
C ALA A 111 9.46 8.68 -52.58
N PRO A 112 8.11 8.84 -52.49
CA PRO A 112 7.41 9.73 -51.55
C PRO A 112 6.99 9.07 -50.22
N ALA A 113 6.86 9.90 -49.18
CA ALA A 113 6.29 9.56 -47.88
C ALA A 113 4.74 9.55 -47.89
N PRO A 114 4.06 8.71 -47.09
CA PRO A 114 2.60 8.65 -47.01
C PRO A 114 2.00 9.76 -46.14
N ALA A 115 0.78 10.17 -46.52
CA ALA A 115 -0.04 11.19 -45.88
C ALA A 115 -0.65 10.75 -44.54
N ALA A 116 -0.89 11.74 -43.67
CA ALA A 116 -1.57 11.61 -42.38
C ALA A 116 -3.05 11.26 -42.53
N ALA A 117 -3.53 10.35 -41.68
CA ALA A 117 -4.94 9.97 -41.53
C ALA A 117 -5.66 10.89 -40.51
N ALA A 118 -6.94 11.16 -40.76
CA ALA A 118 -7.86 11.91 -39.90
C ALA A 118 -8.34 11.09 -38.67
N PRO A 119 -8.74 11.72 -37.55
CA PRO A 119 -9.27 11.00 -36.38
C PRO A 119 -10.74 10.61 -36.53
N ALA A 120 -11.11 9.51 -35.86
CA ALA A 120 -12.43 8.89 -35.79
C ALA A 120 -13.35 9.54 -34.73
N GLY A 121 -14.67 9.42 -34.92
CA GLY A 121 -15.72 10.09 -34.12
C GLY A 121 -15.97 9.51 -32.73
N GLY A 122 -16.25 10.40 -31.76
CA GLY A 122 -16.64 10.07 -30.39
C GLY A 122 -18.11 9.66 -30.25
N ALA A 123 -18.43 8.96 -29.16
CA ALA A 123 -19.80 8.59 -28.81
C ALA A 123 -20.67 9.84 -28.59
N GLU A 124 -21.84 9.90 -29.23
CA GLU A 124 -22.79 11.00 -29.05
C GLU A 124 -23.51 10.86 -27.68
N GLY A 125 -23.18 11.74 -26.73
CA GLY A 125 -23.81 11.81 -25.41
C GLY A 125 -23.57 13.16 -24.73
N THR A 126 -24.23 13.37 -23.58
CA THR A 126 -24.07 14.59 -22.78
C THR A 126 -22.85 14.46 -21.88
N ASP A 127 -21.93 15.41 -21.98
CA ASP A 127 -20.71 15.44 -21.18
C ASP A 127 -21.02 15.82 -19.72
N VAL A 128 -20.53 15.02 -18.78
CA VAL A 128 -20.47 15.35 -17.36
C VAL A 128 -19.18 16.11 -17.14
N ILE A 129 -19.27 17.40 -16.83
CA ILE A 129 -18.10 18.26 -16.54
C ILE A 129 -17.91 18.43 -15.04
N LEU A 130 -16.67 18.62 -14.61
CA LEU A 130 -16.38 18.98 -13.23
C LEU A 130 -16.85 20.43 -12.96
N PRO A 131 -17.88 20.66 -12.12
CA PRO A 131 -18.33 22.01 -11.80
C PRO A 131 -17.35 22.71 -10.85
N ALA A 132 -17.41 24.04 -10.77
CA ALA A 132 -16.63 24.80 -9.79
C ALA A 132 -17.13 24.48 -8.37
N LEU A 133 -16.30 23.80 -7.58
CA LEU A 133 -16.63 23.34 -6.21
C LEU A 133 -16.29 24.38 -5.12
N GLY A 134 -16.06 25.64 -5.51
CA GLY A 134 -15.73 26.79 -4.67
C GLY A 134 -14.71 27.71 -5.34
N GLU A 135 -14.69 29.02 -4.99
CA GLU A 135 -13.87 30.04 -5.68
C GLU A 135 -12.35 29.81 -5.63
N SER A 136 -11.85 28.96 -4.73
CA SER A 136 -10.42 28.65 -4.58
C SER A 136 -10.02 27.24 -5.01
N VAL A 137 -10.92 26.49 -5.65
CA VAL A 137 -10.67 25.12 -6.11
C VAL A 137 -10.50 25.14 -7.63
N THR A 138 -9.25 25.15 -8.10
CA THR A 138 -8.93 25.12 -9.54
C THR A 138 -8.93 23.71 -10.13
N GLU A 139 -8.84 22.69 -9.28
CA GLU A 139 -8.83 21.29 -9.69
C GLU A 139 -9.48 20.42 -8.61
N GLY A 140 -10.17 19.36 -9.04
CA GLY A 140 -10.77 18.35 -8.18
C GLY A 140 -10.22 16.98 -8.51
N THR A 141 -9.90 16.19 -7.48
CA THR A 141 -9.48 14.80 -7.68
C THR A 141 -10.68 13.88 -7.52
N VAL A 142 -11.01 13.10 -8.53
CA VAL A 142 -12.09 12.10 -8.45
C VAL A 142 -11.70 11.05 -7.42
N THR A 143 -12.42 10.95 -6.30
CA THR A 143 -12.10 9.97 -5.24
C THR A 143 -12.81 8.65 -5.44
N ARG A 144 -14.01 8.66 -6.03
CA ARG A 144 -14.82 7.45 -6.21
C ARG A 144 -15.93 7.64 -7.24
N TRP A 145 -16.16 6.64 -8.09
CA TRP A 145 -17.37 6.54 -8.91
C TRP A 145 -18.48 5.78 -8.16
N LEU A 146 -19.70 6.33 -8.19
CA LEU A 146 -20.89 5.72 -7.55
C LEU A 146 -21.68 4.86 -8.54
N LYS A 147 -21.41 4.99 -9.84
CA LYS A 147 -22.08 4.30 -10.95
C LYS A 147 -21.06 3.74 -11.93
N GLU A 148 -21.34 2.55 -12.46
CA GLU A 148 -20.46 1.87 -13.42
C GLU A 148 -20.88 2.15 -14.88
N VAL A 149 -19.93 2.03 -15.81
CA VAL A 149 -20.22 2.16 -17.25
C VAL A 149 -21.27 1.12 -17.66
N GLY A 150 -22.37 1.58 -18.27
CA GLY A 150 -23.53 0.78 -18.65
C GLY A 150 -24.71 0.86 -17.67
N GLU A 151 -24.56 1.51 -16.52
CA GLU A 151 -25.63 1.71 -15.53
C GLU A 151 -26.53 2.90 -15.87
N SER A 152 -27.82 2.80 -15.55
CA SER A 152 -28.78 3.90 -15.70
C SER A 152 -28.72 4.88 -14.52
N VAL A 153 -28.79 6.17 -14.81
CA VAL A 153 -28.75 7.27 -13.84
C VAL A 153 -29.93 8.23 -14.07
N GLU A 154 -30.55 8.71 -13.00
CA GLU A 154 -31.56 9.76 -13.05
C GLU A 154 -30.92 11.16 -13.01
N ALA A 155 -31.62 12.18 -13.52
CA ALA A 155 -31.15 13.56 -13.42
C ALA A 155 -31.08 13.96 -11.94
N ASP A 156 -30.01 14.67 -11.56
CA ASP A 156 -29.68 15.07 -10.19
C ASP A 156 -29.32 13.91 -9.23
N GLU A 157 -29.16 12.68 -9.71
CA GLU A 157 -28.67 11.54 -8.91
C GLU A 157 -27.14 11.62 -8.71
N PRO A 158 -26.59 11.35 -7.50
CA PRO A 158 -25.14 11.37 -7.26
C PRO A 158 -24.37 10.38 -8.14
N LEU A 159 -23.40 10.87 -8.90
CA LEU A 159 -22.68 10.09 -9.92
C LEU A 159 -21.24 9.75 -9.52
N LEU A 160 -20.52 10.70 -8.92
CA LEU A 160 -19.16 10.50 -8.41
C LEU A 160 -18.85 11.44 -7.23
N GLU A 161 -17.84 11.09 -6.45
CA GLU A 161 -17.26 11.90 -5.38
C GLU A 161 -15.97 12.56 -5.86
N VAL A 162 -15.80 13.84 -5.55
CA VAL A 162 -14.59 14.61 -5.86
C VAL A 162 -14.05 15.26 -4.60
N SER A 163 -12.77 15.02 -4.32
CA SER A 163 -12.04 15.64 -3.21
C SER A 163 -11.23 16.84 -3.67
N THR A 164 -11.39 17.93 -2.94
CA THR A 164 -10.65 19.18 -3.12
C THR A 164 -9.82 19.44 -1.85
N ASP A 165 -8.87 20.37 -1.88
CA ASP A 165 -8.05 20.75 -0.71
C ASP A 165 -8.92 21.07 0.54
N LYS A 166 -10.18 21.47 0.37
CA LYS A 166 -11.02 21.96 1.47
C LYS A 166 -12.19 21.04 1.85
N VAL A 167 -12.85 20.37 0.91
CA VAL A 167 -14.04 19.53 1.18
C VAL A 167 -14.20 18.45 0.10
N ASP A 168 -14.76 17.30 0.48
CA ASP A 168 -15.26 16.27 -0.43
C ASP A 168 -16.70 16.61 -0.87
N THR A 169 -16.96 16.69 -2.19
CA THR A 169 -18.27 17.03 -2.75
C THR A 169 -18.74 16.00 -3.76
N GLU A 170 -20.02 15.60 -3.70
CA GLU A 170 -20.66 14.72 -4.67
C GLU A 170 -21.10 15.49 -5.91
N ILE A 171 -20.75 15.01 -7.10
CA ILE A 171 -21.21 15.57 -8.38
C ILE A 171 -22.44 14.80 -8.87
N PRO A 172 -23.61 15.43 -9.00
CA PRO A 172 -24.81 14.78 -9.52
C PRO A 172 -24.81 14.68 -11.06
N ALA A 173 -25.59 13.75 -11.60
CA ALA A 173 -25.76 13.58 -13.03
C ALA A 173 -26.57 14.75 -13.65
N PRO A 174 -26.06 15.41 -14.70
CA PRO A 174 -26.74 16.57 -15.31
C PRO A 174 -28.00 16.20 -16.10
N VAL A 175 -28.12 14.93 -16.53
CA VAL A 175 -29.27 14.41 -17.28
C VAL A 175 -29.53 12.94 -16.92
N ALA A 176 -30.79 12.50 -17.06
CA ALA A 176 -31.14 11.08 -16.92
C ALA A 176 -30.71 10.29 -18.18
N GLY A 177 -30.05 9.15 -18.00
CA GLY A 177 -29.49 8.39 -19.12
C GLY A 177 -28.72 7.14 -18.70
N THR A 178 -27.83 6.65 -19.56
CA THR A 178 -26.92 5.52 -19.28
C THR A 178 -25.48 6.01 -19.35
N LEU A 179 -24.65 5.68 -18.36
CA LEU A 179 -23.23 6.06 -18.34
C LEU A 179 -22.48 5.31 -19.46
N LEU A 180 -22.00 6.01 -20.49
CA LEU A 180 -21.40 5.38 -21.68
C LEU A 180 -19.89 5.19 -21.57
N GLU A 181 -19.19 6.15 -20.97
CA GLU A 181 -17.73 6.16 -20.87
C GLU A 181 -17.29 7.05 -19.71
N ILE A 182 -16.26 6.63 -18.97
CA ILE A 182 -15.58 7.42 -17.95
C ILE A 182 -14.26 7.91 -18.55
N LEU A 183 -14.11 9.24 -18.65
CA LEU A 183 -12.94 9.92 -19.25
C LEU A 183 -11.88 10.26 -18.21
N VAL A 184 -12.28 10.48 -16.96
CA VAL A 184 -11.40 10.76 -15.82
C VAL A 184 -11.58 9.67 -14.77
N GLY A 185 -10.53 8.89 -14.56
CA GLY A 185 -10.54 7.74 -13.67
C GLY A 185 -10.58 8.10 -12.19
N GLU A 186 -10.81 7.12 -11.32
CA GLU A 186 -10.57 7.30 -9.88
C GLU A 186 -9.10 7.67 -9.62
N ASP A 187 -8.87 8.53 -8.63
CA ASP A 187 -7.58 9.14 -8.26
C ASP A 187 -6.97 10.08 -9.33
N GLU A 188 -7.72 10.47 -10.37
CA GLU A 188 -7.28 11.42 -11.38
C GLU A 188 -7.76 12.85 -11.08
N THR A 189 -6.86 13.81 -11.29
CA THR A 189 -7.12 15.24 -11.09
C THR A 189 -7.61 15.86 -12.39
N ALA A 190 -8.81 16.44 -12.31
CA ALA A 190 -9.45 17.16 -13.39
C ALA A 190 -9.52 18.65 -13.05
N GLU A 191 -9.18 19.51 -14.01
CA GLU A 191 -9.39 20.95 -13.88
C GLU A 191 -10.88 21.26 -13.93
N VAL A 192 -11.30 22.35 -13.30
CA VAL A 192 -12.68 22.82 -13.39
C VAL A 192 -13.08 22.99 -14.86
N GLY A 193 -14.20 22.41 -15.25
CA GLY A 193 -14.66 22.38 -16.65
C GLY A 193 -14.17 21.20 -17.49
N ALA A 194 -13.29 20.34 -16.97
CA ALA A 194 -12.87 19.12 -17.66
C ALA A 194 -14.01 18.08 -17.74
N LYS A 195 -14.04 17.33 -18.85
CA LYS A 195 -15.02 16.25 -19.08
C LYS A 195 -14.66 15.02 -18.27
N LEU A 196 -15.53 14.62 -17.35
CA LEU A 196 -15.35 13.49 -16.45
C LEU A 196 -15.91 12.18 -17.03
N ALA A 197 -17.08 12.24 -17.68
CA ALA A 197 -17.73 11.09 -18.31
C ALA A 197 -18.75 11.54 -19.36
N VAL A 198 -19.30 10.59 -20.12
CA VAL A 198 -20.36 10.83 -21.11
C VAL A 198 -21.60 10.01 -20.76
N ILE A 199 -22.76 10.67 -20.68
CA ILE A 199 -24.07 10.04 -20.45
C ILE A 199 -24.87 10.01 -21.75
N GLY A 200 -25.26 8.82 -22.19
CA GLY A 200 -26.09 8.58 -23.37
C GLY A 200 -27.59 8.56 -23.06
N ALA A 201 -28.41 8.62 -24.11
CA ALA A 201 -29.87 8.45 -23.98
C ALA A 201 -30.23 7.10 -23.33
N ALA A 202 -31.37 7.03 -22.63
CA ALA A 202 -31.80 5.82 -21.93
C ALA A 202 -31.85 4.60 -22.87
N GLY A 203 -31.03 3.58 -22.58
CA GLY A 203 -30.90 2.37 -23.40
C GLY A 203 -29.87 2.45 -24.53
N ALA A 204 -29.06 3.51 -24.59
CA ALA A 204 -27.89 3.59 -25.46
C ALA A 204 -26.83 2.57 -25.00
N ALA A 205 -26.38 1.71 -25.93
CA ALA A 205 -25.34 0.74 -25.66
C ALA A 205 -23.97 1.44 -25.62
N PRO A 206 -23.07 1.11 -24.68
CA PRO A 206 -21.70 1.62 -24.67
C PRO A 206 -21.01 1.35 -26.01
N ALA A 207 -20.23 2.31 -26.50
CA ALA A 207 -19.46 2.12 -27.72
C ALA A 207 -18.54 0.89 -27.56
N ALA A 208 -18.61 -0.04 -28.51
CA ALA A 208 -17.75 -1.22 -28.50
C ALA A 208 -16.29 -0.80 -28.55
N ALA A 209 -15.49 -1.30 -27.61
CA ALA A 209 -14.05 -1.10 -27.57
C ALA A 209 -13.41 -1.39 -28.95
N PRO A 210 -12.38 -0.64 -29.38
CA PRO A 210 -11.73 -0.88 -30.65
C PRO A 210 -11.21 -2.32 -30.73
N ALA A 211 -11.61 -3.04 -31.79
CA ALA A 211 -11.03 -4.33 -32.12
C ALA A 211 -9.57 -4.13 -32.57
N GLU A 212 -8.63 -4.80 -31.90
CA GLU A 212 -7.25 -4.93 -32.34
C GLU A 212 -7.19 -5.52 -33.76
N ALA A 213 -6.57 -4.80 -34.68
CA ALA A 213 -6.16 -5.34 -35.97
C ALA A 213 -4.97 -6.32 -35.78
N PRO A 214 -4.86 -7.39 -36.59
CA PRO A 214 -3.88 -8.46 -36.36
C PRO A 214 -2.44 -7.96 -36.53
N ALA A 215 -1.57 -8.34 -35.59
CA ALA A 215 -0.14 -8.11 -35.68
C ALA A 215 0.46 -8.75 -36.95
N ALA A 216 1.18 -7.96 -37.73
CA ALA A 216 2.03 -8.45 -38.82
C ALA A 216 3.26 -9.20 -38.24
N PRO A 217 3.74 -10.28 -38.89
CA PRO A 217 4.80 -11.13 -38.34
C PRO A 217 6.16 -10.43 -38.34
N ALA A 218 6.92 -10.67 -37.27
CA ALA A 218 8.27 -10.15 -37.05
C ALA A 218 9.26 -10.65 -38.12
N PRO A 219 10.19 -9.81 -38.60
CA PRO A 219 11.29 -10.26 -39.45
C PRO A 219 12.33 -11.05 -38.64
N ALA A 220 12.84 -12.12 -39.24
CA ALA A 220 13.93 -12.94 -38.71
C ALA A 220 15.26 -12.16 -38.66
N PRO A 221 16.17 -12.48 -37.72
CA PRO A 221 17.45 -11.79 -37.62
C PRO A 221 18.47 -12.37 -38.62
N GLU A 222 19.18 -11.50 -39.33
CA GLU A 222 20.39 -11.82 -40.08
C GLU A 222 21.54 -10.86 -39.68
N PRO A 223 22.81 -11.26 -39.91
CA PRO A 223 23.87 -11.21 -38.91
C PRO A 223 24.64 -9.89 -38.89
N VAL A 224 25.05 -9.46 -37.69
CA VAL A 224 25.92 -8.28 -37.52
C VAL A 224 27.37 -8.70 -37.63
N GLN A 225 28.05 -8.09 -38.59
CA GLN A 225 29.49 -8.16 -38.83
C GLN A 225 30.28 -7.35 -37.79
N GLU A 226 31.45 -7.88 -37.49
CA GLU A 226 32.46 -7.48 -36.52
C GLU A 226 33.09 -6.10 -36.83
N ALA A 227 33.38 -5.31 -35.79
CA ALA A 227 34.22 -4.11 -35.84
C ALA A 227 35.19 -4.08 -34.63
N PRO A 228 36.37 -3.45 -34.76
CA PRO A 228 37.63 -3.99 -34.25
C PRO A 228 38.00 -3.57 -32.82
N ALA A 229 38.85 -4.40 -32.20
CA ALA A 229 39.36 -4.28 -30.84
C ALA A 229 40.33 -3.09 -30.60
N PRO A 230 40.33 -2.48 -29.40
CA PRO A 230 41.47 -1.71 -28.91
C PRO A 230 42.50 -2.59 -28.17
N ALA A 231 43.78 -2.25 -28.37
CA ALA A 231 44.97 -2.93 -27.85
C ALA A 231 45.22 -2.65 -26.33
N PRO A 232 46.03 -3.49 -25.64
CA PRO A 232 46.08 -3.57 -24.18
C PRO A 232 47.21 -2.73 -23.55
N ALA A 233 47.01 -2.38 -22.27
CA ALA A 233 48.05 -1.87 -21.37
C ALA A 233 47.84 -2.47 -19.94
N PRO A 234 48.83 -2.43 -19.03
CA PRO A 234 49.66 -3.60 -18.71
C PRO A 234 49.36 -4.25 -17.35
N GLN A 235 49.80 -5.52 -17.23
CA GLN A 235 49.62 -6.41 -16.08
C GLN A 235 50.41 -5.99 -14.83
N ALA A 236 49.79 -6.18 -13.66
CA ALA A 236 50.44 -6.34 -12.36
C ALA A 236 50.09 -7.75 -11.80
N PRO A 237 51.00 -8.36 -11.01
CA PRO A 237 51.17 -9.82 -10.97
C PRO A 237 50.20 -10.58 -10.04
N SER A 238 49.79 -11.77 -10.52
CA SER A 238 48.96 -12.74 -9.80
C SER A 238 49.72 -13.45 -8.68
N ALA A 239 49.12 -13.48 -7.49
CA ALA A 239 49.45 -14.42 -6.43
C ALA A 239 48.73 -15.77 -6.68
N PRO A 240 49.33 -16.92 -6.33
CA PRO A 240 48.83 -18.24 -6.72
C PRO A 240 47.65 -18.71 -5.85
N ALA A 241 46.58 -19.12 -6.51
CA ALA A 241 45.46 -19.84 -5.90
C ALA A 241 45.76 -21.37 -5.81
N PRO A 242 45.40 -22.04 -4.71
CA PRO A 242 45.67 -23.47 -4.51
C PRO A 242 44.78 -24.38 -5.37
N GLN A 243 45.39 -25.50 -5.76
CA GLN A 243 44.92 -26.48 -6.74
C GLN A 243 43.70 -27.27 -6.25
N ALA A 244 42.70 -27.39 -7.13
CA ALA A 244 41.65 -28.40 -7.03
C ALA A 244 42.20 -29.75 -7.49
N VAL A 245 42.13 -30.75 -6.62
CA VAL A 245 42.53 -32.13 -6.90
C VAL A 245 41.30 -32.92 -7.33
N THR A 246 41.33 -33.41 -8.56
CA THR A 246 40.42 -34.42 -9.10
C THR A 246 40.96 -35.81 -8.72
N PRO A 247 40.16 -36.73 -8.17
CA PRO A 247 40.52 -38.14 -8.14
C PRO A 247 39.82 -38.96 -9.25
N GLU A 248 40.63 -39.76 -9.93
CA GLU A 248 40.29 -40.80 -10.90
C GLU A 248 39.89 -42.12 -10.17
N PRO A 249 39.12 -43.06 -10.78
CA PRO A 249 38.36 -44.09 -10.06
C PRO A 249 39.12 -45.42 -9.88
N VAL A 250 38.82 -46.14 -8.79
CA VAL A 250 39.29 -47.51 -8.54
C VAL A 250 38.11 -48.40 -8.07
N ALA A 251 37.98 -49.58 -8.67
CA ALA A 251 37.00 -50.64 -8.35
C ALA A 251 37.61 -51.69 -7.35
N PRO A 252 36.93 -52.79 -6.94
CA PRO A 252 36.20 -52.92 -5.68
C PRO A 252 36.66 -54.04 -4.68
N GLU A 253 36.09 -54.00 -3.46
CA GLU A 253 35.96 -55.02 -2.38
C GLU A 253 37.19 -55.54 -1.59
N PRO A 254 37.07 -56.11 -0.36
CA PRO A 254 35.90 -56.76 0.28
C PRO A 254 35.54 -56.34 1.74
N ALA A 255 34.37 -56.82 2.20
CA ALA A 255 33.75 -56.64 3.51
C ALA A 255 34.54 -57.16 4.73
N PRO A 256 34.19 -56.68 5.96
CA PRO A 256 34.27 -57.57 7.12
C PRO A 256 33.04 -57.58 8.07
N ALA A 257 32.91 -58.77 8.65
CA ALA A 257 32.03 -59.35 9.65
C ALA A 257 31.53 -58.51 10.86
N ALA A 258 30.32 -58.89 11.29
CA ALA A 258 29.68 -58.53 12.56
C ALA A 258 30.20 -59.40 13.74
N PRO A 259 30.21 -58.89 14.99
CA PRO A 259 30.50 -59.69 16.18
C PRO A 259 29.24 -60.23 16.87
N VAL A 260 29.51 -61.17 17.78
CA VAL A 260 28.74 -62.32 18.30
C VAL A 260 27.96 -61.98 19.60
N PRO A 261 26.82 -62.64 19.93
CA PRO A 261 26.07 -62.40 21.19
C PRO A 261 26.28 -63.48 22.27
N ALA A 262 26.21 -63.09 23.55
CA ALA A 262 25.78 -63.89 24.73
C ALA A 262 25.92 -63.07 26.05
N PRO A 263 25.30 -63.45 27.20
CA PRO A 263 24.06 -64.22 27.42
C PRO A 263 23.07 -63.54 28.42
N ALA A 264 21.88 -64.13 28.56
CA ALA A 264 20.81 -63.73 29.50
C ALA A 264 21.04 -64.20 30.95
N PRO A 265 20.37 -63.57 31.95
CA PRO A 265 19.96 -64.24 33.18
C PRO A 265 18.44 -64.44 33.27
N ALA A 266 18.09 -65.36 34.17
CA ALA A 266 16.89 -66.16 34.21
C ALA A 266 15.64 -65.47 34.78
N ALA A 267 14.48 -66.01 34.38
CA ALA A 267 13.16 -65.71 34.92
C ALA A 267 12.88 -66.50 36.21
N THR A 268 12.31 -65.82 37.21
CA THR A 268 11.56 -66.39 38.35
C THR A 268 10.05 -66.15 38.15
N ILE A 269 9.21 -67.15 38.44
CA ILE A 269 7.73 -67.07 38.45
C ILE A 269 7.21 -67.64 39.82
N PRO A 270 5.93 -67.47 40.25
CA PRO A 270 5.33 -66.34 41.01
C PRO A 270 4.45 -66.75 42.24
N ALA A 271 3.71 -65.79 42.86
CA ALA A 271 2.29 -65.82 43.33
C ALA A 271 2.03 -65.20 44.76
N PRO A 272 0.78 -64.79 45.17
CA PRO A 272 -0.46 -64.44 44.45
C PRO A 272 -1.09 -63.07 44.86
N ALA A 273 -2.26 -62.77 44.29
CA ALA A 273 -2.94 -61.48 44.14
C ALA A 273 -4.05 -61.15 45.18
N ALA A 274 -4.62 -59.93 45.06
CA ALA A 274 -6.00 -59.58 45.43
C ALA A 274 -6.64 -58.69 44.33
N PRO A 275 -7.99 -58.67 44.18
CA PRO A 275 -8.65 -58.60 42.86
C PRO A 275 -9.40 -57.29 42.57
N GLU A 276 -9.54 -56.96 41.28
CA GLU A 276 -10.62 -56.10 40.75
C GLU A 276 -11.18 -56.69 39.44
N ALA A 277 -12.46 -56.40 39.19
CA ALA A 277 -13.40 -57.16 38.38
C ALA A 277 -13.48 -56.79 36.88
N GLU A 278 -14.04 -57.74 36.12
CA GLU A 278 -14.58 -57.66 34.74
C GLU A 278 -13.64 -57.25 33.60
N GLY A 279 -12.74 -58.17 33.26
CA GLY A 279 -12.09 -58.24 31.94
C GLY A 279 -11.97 -59.69 31.50
N ALA A 280 -12.27 -59.98 30.22
CA ALA A 280 -12.12 -61.31 29.64
C ALA A 280 -10.75 -61.92 30.00
N TYR A 281 -10.71 -63.17 30.47
CA TYR A 281 -9.47 -63.81 30.90
C TYR A 281 -8.54 -64.04 29.68
N VAL A 282 -7.55 -63.16 29.51
CA VAL A 282 -6.57 -63.19 28.42
C VAL A 282 -5.26 -63.83 28.90
N THR A 283 -4.72 -64.78 28.14
CA THR A 283 -3.45 -65.43 28.50
C THR A 283 -2.25 -64.49 28.33
N PRO A 284 -1.15 -64.65 29.10
CA PRO A 284 0.03 -63.78 29.02
C PRO A 284 0.62 -63.65 27.60
N LEU A 285 0.53 -64.71 26.80
CA LEU A 285 0.97 -64.72 25.41
C LEU A 285 0.15 -63.76 24.53
N VAL A 286 -1.17 -63.72 24.73
CA VAL A 286 -2.07 -62.84 23.96
C VAL A 286 -1.90 -61.38 24.38
N ARG A 287 -1.64 -61.11 25.67
CA ARG A 287 -1.29 -59.77 26.16
C ARG A 287 0.04 -59.27 25.58
N LYS A 288 1.06 -60.13 25.53
CA LYS A 288 2.35 -59.81 24.91
C LYS A 288 2.20 -59.53 23.41
N LEU A 289 1.46 -60.38 22.69
CA LEU A 289 1.25 -60.21 21.26
C LEU A 289 0.46 -58.94 20.91
N ALA A 290 -0.52 -58.58 21.75
CA ALA A 290 -1.31 -57.36 21.58
C ALA A 290 -0.47 -56.10 21.81
N ALA A 291 0.40 -56.10 22.81
CA ALA A 291 1.36 -55.02 23.04
C ALA A 291 2.37 -54.88 21.89
N GLU A 292 2.91 -56.00 21.38
CA GLU A 292 3.85 -55.99 20.25
C GLU A 292 3.23 -55.49 18.94
N ASN A 293 1.92 -55.68 18.75
CA ASN A 293 1.22 -55.27 17.53
C ASN A 293 0.33 -54.03 17.71
N ASN A 294 0.43 -53.33 18.85
CA ASN A 294 -0.41 -52.17 19.21
C ASN A 294 -1.92 -52.43 19.04
N VAL A 295 -2.39 -53.62 19.39
CA VAL A 295 -3.80 -54.01 19.31
C VAL A 295 -4.46 -53.83 20.67
N ASP A 296 -5.54 -53.03 20.73
CA ASP A 296 -6.35 -52.92 21.93
C ASP A 296 -7.26 -54.14 22.09
N LEU A 297 -6.98 -54.96 23.10
CA LEU A 297 -7.72 -56.18 23.41
C LEU A 297 -9.19 -55.94 23.78
N SER A 298 -9.56 -54.73 24.21
CA SER A 298 -10.96 -54.39 24.48
C SER A 298 -11.82 -54.36 23.20
N THR A 299 -11.18 -54.18 22.05
CA THR A 299 -11.83 -54.06 20.73
C THR A 299 -11.84 -55.37 19.94
N VAL A 300 -11.15 -56.41 20.44
CA VAL A 300 -10.98 -57.70 19.74
C VAL A 300 -12.01 -58.71 20.23
N LYS A 301 -12.88 -59.17 19.33
CA LYS A 301 -13.85 -60.23 19.61
C LYS A 301 -13.16 -61.61 19.59
N GLY A 302 -13.07 -62.26 20.76
CA GLY A 302 -12.41 -63.55 20.91
C GLY A 302 -13.19 -64.74 20.33
N THR A 303 -12.51 -65.63 19.61
CA THR A 303 -13.12 -66.82 18.98
C THR A 303 -12.96 -68.10 19.79
N GLY A 304 -12.28 -68.04 20.94
CA GLY A 304 -12.07 -69.18 21.82
C GLY A 304 -13.31 -69.60 22.60
N VAL A 305 -13.36 -70.88 23.00
CA VAL A 305 -14.40 -71.43 23.89
C VAL A 305 -14.60 -70.52 25.11
N GLY A 306 -15.82 -70.01 25.28
CA GLY A 306 -16.19 -69.04 26.32
C GLY A 306 -15.88 -67.57 25.97
N GLY A 307 -15.70 -67.21 24.69
CA GLY A 307 -15.43 -65.82 24.27
C GLY A 307 -13.98 -65.36 24.48
N ARG A 308 -13.06 -66.30 24.70
CA ARG A 308 -11.65 -65.98 24.98
C ARG A 308 -10.91 -65.52 23.73
N ILE A 309 -10.11 -64.47 23.86
CA ILE A 309 -9.25 -63.96 22.80
C ILE A 309 -8.05 -64.89 22.62
N ARG A 310 -7.86 -65.39 21.40
CA ARG A 310 -6.75 -66.27 21.01
C ARG A 310 -5.66 -65.49 20.27
N LYS A 311 -4.50 -66.14 20.09
CA LYS A 311 -3.38 -65.60 19.31
C LYS A 311 -3.84 -65.17 17.91
N GLN A 312 -4.66 -66.00 17.25
CA GLN A 312 -5.17 -65.75 15.91
C GLN A 312 -6.04 -64.49 15.84
N ASP A 313 -6.81 -64.19 16.89
CA ASP A 313 -7.71 -63.03 16.92
C ASP A 313 -6.91 -61.72 16.99
N VAL A 314 -5.79 -61.71 17.74
CA VAL A 314 -4.89 -60.54 17.83
C VAL A 314 -4.11 -60.35 16.53
N ILE A 315 -3.65 -61.44 15.89
CA ILE A 315 -2.98 -61.35 14.59
C ILE A 315 -3.95 -60.84 13.52
N ALA A 316 -5.17 -61.37 13.47
CA ALA A 316 -6.19 -60.92 12.54
C ALA A 316 -6.57 -59.44 12.78
N ALA A 317 -6.68 -59.01 14.03
CA ALA A 317 -6.92 -57.61 14.38
C ALA A 317 -5.74 -56.70 14.00
N ALA A 318 -4.50 -57.16 14.20
CA ALA A 318 -3.30 -56.44 13.77
C ALA A 318 -3.20 -56.32 12.24
N GLU A 319 -3.49 -57.40 11.51
CA GLU A 319 -3.50 -57.42 10.04
C GLU A 319 -4.63 -56.56 9.49
N ALA A 320 -5.82 -56.60 10.10
CA ALA A 320 -6.94 -55.73 9.73
C ALA A 320 -6.63 -54.24 10.02
N ALA A 321 -5.99 -53.91 11.14
CA ALA A 321 -5.56 -52.55 11.46
C ALA A 321 -4.47 -52.07 10.49
N LYS A 322 -3.54 -52.94 10.10
CA LYS A 322 -2.48 -52.63 9.13
C LYS A 322 -3.04 -52.49 7.71
N ALA A 323 -4.02 -53.31 7.33
CA ALA A 323 -4.75 -53.17 6.07
C ALA A 323 -5.61 -51.89 6.04
N ALA A 324 -6.23 -51.52 7.16
CA ALA A 324 -6.98 -50.27 7.31
C ALA A 324 -6.07 -49.04 7.28
N GLN A 325 -4.84 -49.11 7.83
CA GLN A 325 -3.83 -48.05 7.68
C GLN A 325 -3.26 -47.97 6.25
N ALA A 326 -3.18 -49.09 5.53
CA ALA A 326 -2.74 -49.11 4.13
C ALA A 326 -3.84 -48.66 3.13
N GLN A 327 -5.11 -48.71 3.53
CA GLN A 327 -6.27 -48.25 2.74
C GLN A 327 -6.85 -46.91 3.22
N ALA A 328 -6.38 -46.37 4.34
CA ALA A 328 -6.63 -44.98 4.69
C ALA A 328 -6.01 -44.12 3.59
N PRO A 329 -6.77 -43.24 2.92
CA PRO A 329 -6.20 -42.32 1.95
C PRO A 329 -5.08 -41.58 2.68
N ALA A 330 -3.84 -41.71 2.18
CA ALA A 330 -2.79 -40.80 2.56
C ALA A 330 -3.39 -39.41 2.35
N ALA A 331 -3.59 -38.67 3.45
CA ALA A 331 -4.16 -37.33 3.37
C ALA A 331 -3.27 -36.57 2.40
N ALA A 332 -3.79 -36.34 1.19
CA ALA A 332 -3.04 -35.65 0.16
C ALA A 332 -2.64 -34.32 0.80
N ALA A 333 -1.34 -34.04 0.84
CA ALA A 333 -0.84 -32.73 1.25
C ALA A 333 -1.70 -31.70 0.50
N PRO A 334 -2.29 -30.72 1.20
CA PRO A 334 -3.21 -29.78 0.58
C PRO A 334 -2.53 -29.22 -0.67
N LYS A 335 -3.11 -29.53 -1.83
CA LYS A 335 -2.59 -29.07 -3.12
C LYS A 335 -2.59 -27.55 -3.03
N ALA A 336 -1.40 -26.94 -3.12
CA ALA A 336 -1.26 -25.50 -3.06
C ALA A 336 -2.27 -24.87 -4.02
N ALA A 337 -3.10 -23.95 -3.50
CA ALA A 337 -4.06 -23.25 -4.33
C ALA A 337 -3.29 -22.57 -5.48
N PRO A 338 -3.79 -22.65 -6.74
CA PRO A 338 -3.20 -21.90 -7.83
C PRO A 338 -3.09 -20.43 -7.43
N GLN A 339 -1.90 -19.86 -7.59
CA GLN A 339 -1.71 -18.43 -7.35
C GLN A 339 -2.47 -17.66 -8.42
N GLU A 340 -3.32 -16.72 -8.01
CA GLU A 340 -4.00 -15.84 -8.93
C GLU A 340 -3.00 -14.90 -9.60
N VAL A 341 -3.05 -14.83 -10.93
CA VAL A 341 -2.20 -13.91 -11.68
C VAL A 341 -2.78 -12.51 -11.54
N SER A 342 -2.01 -11.59 -10.94
CA SER A 342 -2.44 -10.20 -10.79
C SER A 342 -2.73 -9.56 -12.15
N PRO A 343 -3.86 -8.83 -12.30
CA PRO A 343 -4.19 -8.11 -13.53
C PRO A 343 -3.19 -6.98 -13.83
N LEU A 344 -2.43 -6.51 -12.83
CA LEU A 344 -1.44 -5.44 -12.98
C LEU A 344 -0.21 -5.86 -13.81
N ARG A 345 -0.02 -7.16 -14.09
CA ARG A 345 1.13 -7.65 -14.83
C ARG A 345 1.17 -7.03 -16.23
N GLY A 346 2.23 -6.29 -16.53
CA GLY A 346 2.46 -5.66 -17.83
C GLY A 346 1.78 -4.29 -18.01
N GLN A 347 1.10 -3.79 -16.99
CA GLN A 347 0.46 -2.46 -17.04
C GLN A 347 1.42 -1.37 -16.54
N THR A 348 1.32 -0.19 -17.13
CA THR A 348 1.88 1.05 -16.58
C THR A 348 0.72 1.89 -16.10
N ILE A 349 0.66 2.14 -14.79
CA ILE A 349 -0.38 2.96 -14.17
C ILE A 349 0.24 4.21 -13.55
N LYS A 350 -0.51 5.31 -13.54
CA LYS A 350 -0.12 6.53 -12.85
C LYS A 350 -0.07 6.25 -11.34
N MET A 351 0.94 6.77 -10.65
CA MET A 351 1.06 6.56 -9.21
C MET A 351 -0.06 7.32 -8.48
N PRO A 352 -0.86 6.66 -7.62
CA PRO A 352 -1.88 7.34 -6.83
C PRO A 352 -1.28 8.44 -5.96
N ARG A 353 -2.00 9.54 -5.75
CA ARG A 353 -1.53 10.70 -4.97
C ARG A 353 -1.01 10.29 -3.59
N MET A 354 -1.76 9.44 -2.88
CA MET A 354 -1.34 8.94 -1.57
C MET A 354 -0.01 8.18 -1.63
N ARG A 355 0.22 7.37 -2.67
CA ARG A 355 1.48 6.65 -2.86
C ARG A 355 2.65 7.59 -3.15
N LYS A 356 2.42 8.68 -3.90
CA LYS A 356 3.42 9.72 -4.14
C LYS A 356 3.83 10.41 -2.83
N VAL A 357 2.86 10.89 -2.06
CA VAL A 357 3.10 11.58 -0.78
C VAL A 357 3.84 10.68 0.22
N ILE A 358 3.44 9.40 0.34
CA ILE A 358 4.15 8.43 1.17
C ILE A 358 5.60 8.27 0.69
N GLY A 359 5.82 8.13 -0.62
CA GLY A 359 7.16 8.02 -1.20
C GLY A 359 8.05 9.21 -0.87
N ASP A 360 7.56 10.43 -1.10
CA ASP A 360 8.30 11.67 -0.84
C ASP A 360 8.66 11.81 0.64
N ASN A 361 7.71 11.51 1.55
CA ASN A 361 7.94 11.55 3.00
C ASN A 361 8.98 10.51 3.46
N MET A 362 8.93 9.28 2.93
CA MET A 362 9.89 8.23 3.30
C MET A 362 11.30 8.53 2.77
N MET A 363 11.41 9.07 1.57
CA MET A 363 12.70 9.52 1.02
C MET A 363 13.26 10.68 1.84
N LYS A 364 12.42 11.65 2.22
CA LYS A 364 12.84 12.74 3.11
C LYS A 364 13.39 12.22 4.44
N ALA A 365 12.70 11.26 5.07
CA ALA A 365 13.16 10.64 6.31
C ALA A 365 14.52 9.94 6.16
N LEU A 366 14.73 9.18 5.08
CA LEU A 366 16.01 8.52 4.78
C LEU A 366 17.15 9.51 4.54
N HIS A 367 16.88 10.65 3.90
CA HIS A 367 17.88 11.66 3.62
C HIS A 367 18.23 12.51 4.85
N SER A 368 17.28 12.73 5.77
CA SER A 368 17.51 13.60 6.94
C SER A 368 17.96 12.84 8.19
N GLN A 369 17.63 11.55 8.33
CA GLN A 369 17.92 10.76 9.53
C GLN A 369 19.10 9.81 9.30
N ALA A 370 20.03 9.73 10.26
CA ALA A 370 21.15 8.81 10.20
C ALA A 370 20.69 7.42 10.71
N GLN A 371 19.89 6.71 9.91
CA GLN A 371 19.21 5.51 10.39
C GLN A 371 20.14 4.29 10.51
N LEU A 372 19.98 3.53 11.60
CA LEU A 372 20.50 2.17 11.76
C LEU A 372 19.48 1.29 12.48
N THR A 373 19.71 -0.02 12.43
CA THR A 373 18.84 -1.01 13.10
C THR A 373 19.66 -1.89 14.03
N SER A 374 19.15 -2.11 15.24
CA SER A 374 19.65 -3.13 16.17
C SER A 374 18.57 -4.19 16.40
N VAL A 375 18.98 -5.46 16.52
CA VAL A 375 18.05 -6.59 16.61
C VAL A 375 18.42 -7.48 17.79
N VAL A 376 17.43 -7.90 18.56
CA VAL A 376 17.58 -8.89 19.64
C VAL A 376 16.60 -10.05 19.44
N GLU A 377 16.95 -11.21 19.98
CA GLU A 377 16.04 -12.34 20.11
C GLU A 377 15.35 -12.32 21.47
N VAL A 378 14.06 -12.65 21.52
CA VAL A 378 13.23 -12.64 22.72
C VAL A 378 12.47 -13.97 22.84
N ASP A 379 12.56 -14.63 23.99
CA ASP A 379 11.74 -15.79 24.35
C ASP A 379 10.37 -15.33 24.89
N VAL A 380 9.34 -15.37 24.03
CA VAL A 380 7.96 -15.00 24.40
C VAL A 380 7.13 -16.20 24.85
N THR A 381 7.75 -17.35 25.16
CA THR A 381 7.04 -18.58 25.57
C THR A 381 6.11 -18.35 26.76
N LYS A 382 6.57 -17.60 27.77
CA LYS A 382 5.71 -17.30 28.95
C LYS A 382 4.50 -16.46 28.57
N VAL A 383 4.69 -15.40 27.80
CA VAL A 383 3.59 -14.55 27.29
C VAL A 383 2.61 -15.38 26.46
N MET A 384 3.10 -16.25 25.57
CA MET A 384 2.23 -17.09 24.73
C MET A 384 1.42 -18.09 25.56
N ARG A 385 2.03 -18.70 26.59
CA ARG A 385 1.33 -19.60 27.53
C ARG A 385 0.30 -18.86 28.37
N LEU A 386 0.67 -17.71 28.92
CA LEU A 386 -0.22 -16.85 29.70
C LEU A 386 -1.43 -16.42 28.87
N ARG A 387 -1.19 -15.93 27.65
CA ARG A 387 -2.23 -15.59 26.68
C ARG A 387 -3.13 -16.79 26.38
N ALA A 388 -2.57 -17.98 26.15
CA ALA A 388 -3.35 -19.17 25.86
C ALA A 388 -4.30 -19.54 27.00
N ARG A 389 -3.86 -19.37 28.26
CA ARG A 389 -4.66 -19.56 29.47
C ARG A 389 -5.75 -18.48 29.64
N ALA A 390 -5.45 -17.23 29.31
CA ALA A 390 -6.33 -16.09 29.61
C ALA A 390 -7.33 -15.73 28.49
N LYS A 391 -7.02 -16.05 27.23
CA LYS A 391 -7.69 -15.47 26.04
C LYS A 391 -9.22 -15.59 26.02
N GLU A 392 -9.78 -16.68 26.52
CA GLU A 392 -11.22 -16.95 26.48
C GLU A 392 -11.95 -16.12 27.54
N ALA A 393 -11.50 -16.18 28.79
CA ALA A 393 -12.05 -15.37 29.88
C ALA A 393 -11.88 -13.86 29.61
N PHE A 394 -10.73 -13.46 29.06
CA PHE A 394 -10.49 -12.08 28.65
C PHE A 394 -11.48 -11.63 27.58
N ALA A 395 -11.70 -12.43 26.53
CA ALA A 395 -12.65 -12.08 25.48
C ALA A 395 -14.09 -11.95 26.00
N GLN A 396 -14.50 -12.82 26.93
CA GLN A 396 -15.81 -12.73 27.57
C GLN A 396 -15.97 -11.47 28.43
N ARG A 397 -14.91 -11.08 29.17
CA ARG A 397 -14.95 -9.91 30.07
C ARG A 397 -14.81 -8.58 29.33
N GLU A 398 -13.89 -8.50 28.38
CA GLU A 398 -13.50 -7.24 27.73
C GLU A 398 -14.20 -7.01 26.38
N GLY A 399 -14.86 -8.02 25.81
CA GLY A 399 -15.52 -7.94 24.50
C GLY A 399 -14.55 -7.89 23.31
N VAL A 400 -13.24 -8.04 23.54
CA VAL A 400 -12.21 -8.05 22.50
C VAL A 400 -11.26 -9.23 22.67
N LYS A 401 -10.75 -9.77 21.57
CA LYS A 401 -9.81 -10.89 21.61
C LYS A 401 -8.45 -10.44 22.16
N LEU A 402 -7.88 -11.24 23.05
CA LEU A 402 -6.50 -11.04 23.51
C LEU A 402 -5.53 -11.43 22.39
N SER A 403 -4.99 -10.44 21.67
CA SER A 403 -3.93 -10.66 20.67
C SER A 403 -2.55 -10.60 21.34
N PRO A 404 -1.47 -11.06 20.68
CA PRO A 404 -0.10 -10.89 21.18
C PRO A 404 0.35 -9.42 21.24
N MET A 405 -0.13 -8.58 20.32
CA MET A 405 0.36 -7.21 20.12
C MET A 405 0.33 -6.32 21.39
N PRO A 406 -0.75 -6.28 22.20
CA PRO A 406 -0.80 -5.51 23.44
C PRO A 406 0.33 -5.80 24.43
N PHE A 407 0.86 -7.02 24.49
CA PHE A 407 1.99 -7.35 25.35
C PHE A 407 3.28 -6.66 24.90
N PHE A 408 3.53 -6.64 23.57
CA PHE A 408 4.67 -5.93 23.01
C PHE A 408 4.52 -4.41 23.15
N VAL A 409 3.32 -3.88 22.91
CA VAL A 409 3.05 -2.44 23.13
C VAL A 409 3.28 -2.09 24.59
N LYS A 410 2.77 -2.89 25.53
CA LYS A 410 2.93 -2.66 26.98
C LYS A 410 4.40 -2.68 27.40
N ALA A 411 5.17 -3.66 26.94
CA ALA A 411 6.60 -3.75 27.22
C ALA A 411 7.38 -2.57 26.63
N ALA A 412 7.07 -2.18 25.38
CA ALA A 412 7.68 -1.02 24.73
C ALA A 412 7.42 0.27 25.52
N VAL A 413 6.17 0.60 25.83
CA VAL A 413 5.84 1.87 26.52
C VAL A 413 6.36 1.89 27.96
N GLN A 414 6.40 0.75 28.65
CA GLN A 414 7.04 0.66 29.97
C GLN A 414 8.54 0.96 29.89
N ALA A 415 9.23 0.43 28.89
CA ALA A 415 10.64 0.70 28.67
C ALA A 415 10.88 2.17 28.25
N LEU A 416 10.03 2.77 27.40
CA LEU A 416 10.18 4.16 26.95
C LEU A 416 10.27 5.14 28.13
N LYS A 417 9.51 4.92 29.21
CA LYS A 417 9.55 5.74 30.43
C LYS A 417 10.95 5.80 31.08
N ALA A 418 11.77 4.76 30.92
CA ALA A 418 13.15 4.72 31.42
C ALA A 418 14.20 5.15 30.36
N HIS A 419 13.79 5.30 29.10
CA HIS A 419 14.66 5.55 27.94
C HIS A 419 14.17 6.75 27.14
N PRO A 420 14.21 7.97 27.71
CA PRO A 420 13.62 9.16 27.09
C PRO A 420 14.21 9.51 25.73
N ALA A 421 15.50 9.19 25.47
CA ALA A 421 16.12 9.42 24.16
C ALA A 421 15.46 8.61 23.02
N ILE A 422 14.80 7.50 23.32
CA ILE A 422 14.05 6.70 22.35
C ILE A 422 12.66 7.30 22.08
N ASN A 423 12.08 7.97 23.07
CA ASN A 423 10.80 8.67 22.98
C ASN A 423 11.02 10.19 22.80
N ALA A 424 11.67 10.58 21.71
CA ALA A 424 12.06 11.95 21.45
C ALA A 424 11.86 12.36 19.98
N ARG A 425 12.05 13.66 19.72
CA ARG A 425 12.08 14.27 18.39
C ARG A 425 13.26 15.22 18.30
N ILE A 426 13.96 15.18 17.17
CA ILE A 426 14.92 16.23 16.78
C ILE A 426 14.14 17.31 16.04
N ASN A 427 14.21 18.54 16.53
CA ASN A 427 13.64 19.73 15.89
C ASN A 427 14.74 20.36 15.03
N GLU A 428 14.76 20.03 13.73
CA GLU A 428 15.84 20.46 12.82
C GLU A 428 15.87 21.99 12.63
N ASP A 429 14.71 22.64 12.64
CA ASP A 429 14.58 24.07 12.37
C ASP A 429 15.26 24.95 13.43
N ASP A 430 15.22 24.54 14.69
CA ASP A 430 15.79 25.29 15.82
C ASP A 430 16.99 24.58 16.49
N ASN A 431 17.40 23.42 15.95
CA ASN A 431 18.45 22.55 16.49
C ASN A 431 18.22 22.15 17.96
N THR A 432 16.97 21.92 18.35
CA THR A 432 16.62 21.44 19.69
C THR A 432 16.17 19.97 19.69
N ILE A 433 16.10 19.37 20.88
CA ILE A 433 15.57 18.02 21.07
C ILE A 433 14.37 18.12 22.01
N THR A 434 13.24 17.55 21.59
CA THR A 434 12.06 17.36 22.45
C THR A 434 12.07 15.94 22.99
N TYR A 435 12.12 15.80 24.31
CA TYR A 435 11.88 14.52 24.99
C TYR A 435 10.42 14.52 25.45
N PHE A 436 9.64 13.53 25.00
CA PHE A 436 8.22 13.48 25.32
C PHE A 436 7.99 12.94 26.74
N ASP A 437 7.03 13.53 27.45
CA ASP A 437 6.55 13.09 28.76
C ASP A 437 5.35 12.13 28.66
N VAL A 438 4.97 11.77 27.43
CA VAL A 438 3.86 10.86 27.10
C VAL A 438 4.30 9.85 26.03
N GLU A 439 3.75 8.64 26.09
CA GLU A 439 3.93 7.62 25.06
C GLU A 439 2.69 7.51 24.16
N ASN A 440 2.74 8.15 23.00
CA ASN A 440 1.73 7.98 21.96
C ASN A 440 2.26 6.99 20.90
N VAL A 441 1.64 5.82 20.82
CA VAL A 441 2.16 4.72 19.98
C VAL A 441 1.39 4.60 18.68
N GLY A 442 2.06 4.90 17.57
CA GLY A 442 1.61 4.52 16.24
C GLY A 442 1.69 3.01 16.05
N ILE A 443 0.64 2.39 15.54
CA ILE A 443 0.63 0.96 15.17
C ILE A 443 0.39 0.85 13.68
N ALA A 444 1.35 0.28 12.95
CA ALA A 444 1.21 0.06 11.52
C ALA A 444 0.12 -1.00 11.23
N VAL A 445 -0.88 -0.63 10.43
CA VAL A 445 -2.01 -1.48 10.03
C VAL A 445 -2.05 -1.57 8.50
N ASP A 446 -1.89 -2.79 8.01
CA ASP A 446 -2.06 -3.14 6.60
C ASP A 446 -3.56 -3.19 6.25
N ALA A 447 -3.96 -2.42 5.24
CA ALA A 447 -5.31 -2.33 4.71
C ALA A 447 -5.28 -2.28 3.18
N GLU A 448 -6.43 -2.47 2.54
CA GLU A 448 -6.54 -2.56 1.09
C GLU A 448 -6.06 -1.29 0.36
N LYS A 449 -6.36 -0.12 0.92
CA LYS A 449 -5.86 1.18 0.42
C LYS A 449 -4.38 1.42 0.74
N GLY A 450 -3.73 0.53 1.48
CA GLY A 450 -2.32 0.61 1.85
C GLY A 450 -2.10 0.72 3.35
N LEU A 451 -0.85 1.00 3.71
CA LEU A 451 -0.40 1.05 5.10
C LEU A 451 -0.85 2.35 5.77
N MET A 452 -1.52 2.25 6.91
CA MET A 452 -1.83 3.39 7.78
C MET A 452 -1.28 3.15 9.18
N THR A 453 -0.98 4.24 9.89
CA THR A 453 -0.40 4.18 11.24
C THR A 453 -1.29 4.92 12.24
N PRO A 454 -2.42 4.34 12.66
CA PRO A 454 -3.22 4.93 13.73
C PRO A 454 -2.46 4.98 15.05
N VAL A 455 -2.79 5.97 15.88
CA VAL A 455 -2.05 6.33 17.10
C VAL A 455 -2.89 6.01 18.33
N ILE A 456 -2.36 5.16 19.20
CA ILE A 456 -2.87 4.99 20.56
C ILE A 456 -2.30 6.11 21.41
N LYS A 457 -3.12 7.13 21.66
CA LYS A 457 -2.78 8.25 22.56
C LYS A 457 -2.67 7.77 24.01
N ASN A 458 -1.67 8.27 24.75
CA ASN A 458 -1.39 7.93 26.15
C ASN A 458 -1.27 6.43 26.39
N ALA A 459 -0.64 5.70 25.46
CA ALA A 459 -0.48 4.25 25.54
C ALA A 459 0.28 3.82 26.80
N GLY A 460 1.18 4.66 27.31
CA GLY A 460 1.95 4.43 28.55
C GLY A 460 1.12 4.27 29.82
N ASP A 461 -0.11 4.77 29.83
CA ASP A 461 -1.02 4.71 30.99
C ASP A 461 -2.07 3.61 30.86
N LEU A 462 -2.11 2.93 29.71
CA LEU A 462 -3.06 1.85 29.46
C LEU A 462 -2.52 0.51 29.97
N ASN A 463 -3.43 -0.32 30.49
CA ASN A 463 -3.17 -1.74 30.76
C ASN A 463 -3.45 -2.58 29.49
N ILE A 464 -3.21 -3.89 29.55
CA ILE A 464 -3.44 -4.81 28.42
C ILE A 464 -4.88 -4.73 27.89
N ALA A 465 -5.88 -4.56 28.76
CA ALA A 465 -7.27 -4.42 28.36
C ALA A 465 -7.52 -3.13 27.55
N GLY A 466 -7.03 -1.99 28.04
CA GLY A 466 -7.10 -0.70 27.36
C GLY A 466 -6.40 -0.71 26.01
N LEU A 467 -5.16 -1.24 25.98
CA LEU A 467 -4.39 -1.41 24.74
C LEU A 467 -5.09 -2.32 23.74
N SER A 468 -5.68 -3.43 24.20
CA SER A 468 -6.42 -4.37 23.34
C SER A 468 -7.63 -3.71 22.69
N LYS A 469 -8.44 -2.98 23.49
CA LYS A 469 -9.62 -2.27 23.00
C LYS A 469 -9.24 -1.17 22.00
N LYS A 470 -8.25 -0.33 22.33
CA LYS A 470 -7.79 0.75 21.45
C LYS A 470 -7.18 0.23 20.15
N THR A 471 -6.37 -0.82 20.21
CA THR A 471 -5.81 -1.45 19.01
C THR A 471 -6.93 -2.01 18.12
N ALA A 472 -7.92 -2.70 18.70
CA ALA A 472 -9.04 -3.27 17.94
C ALA A 472 -9.93 -2.18 17.32
N GLU A 473 -10.22 -1.12 18.07
CA GLU A 473 -10.99 0.04 17.62
C GLU A 473 -10.32 0.70 16.40
N LEU A 474 -9.06 1.10 16.55
CA LEU A 474 -8.31 1.82 15.52
C LEU A 474 -8.05 0.95 14.29
N ALA A 475 -7.68 -0.32 14.47
CA ALA A 475 -7.52 -1.24 13.34
C ALA A 475 -8.86 -1.49 12.61
N GLY A 476 -9.98 -1.50 13.34
CA GLY A 476 -11.31 -1.56 12.76
C GLY A 476 -11.64 -0.32 11.93
N LYS A 477 -11.34 0.88 12.44
CA LYS A 477 -11.51 2.15 11.71
C LYS A 477 -10.65 2.21 10.44
N VAL A 478 -9.38 1.81 10.51
CA VAL A 478 -8.51 1.74 9.33
C VAL A 478 -9.08 0.80 8.27
N ARG A 479 -9.44 -0.43 8.65
CA ARG A 479 -9.99 -1.42 7.69
C ARG A 479 -11.36 -1.04 7.12
N SER A 480 -12.14 -0.26 7.87
CA SER A 480 -13.44 0.23 7.42
C SER A 480 -13.38 1.61 6.76
N ASN A 481 -12.18 2.17 6.56
CA ASN A 481 -11.95 3.50 5.99
C ASN A 481 -12.67 4.64 6.77
N LYS A 482 -12.73 4.54 8.10
CA LYS A 482 -13.36 5.50 9.02
C LYS A 482 -12.38 6.14 10.00
N ILE A 483 -11.09 6.03 9.72
CA ILE A 483 -10.04 6.60 10.56
C ILE A 483 -9.92 8.11 10.26
N THR A 484 -9.76 8.91 11.31
CA THR A 484 -9.70 10.37 11.19
C THR A 484 -8.25 10.89 11.18
N PRO A 485 -7.99 12.10 10.65
CA PRO A 485 -6.65 12.70 10.67
C PRO A 485 -6.03 12.80 12.07
N ASP A 486 -6.83 13.14 13.09
CA ASP A 486 -6.36 13.22 14.48
C ASP A 486 -5.86 11.86 15.00
N GLU A 487 -6.51 10.77 14.58
CA GLU A 487 -6.17 9.40 14.98
C GLU A 487 -4.93 8.84 14.27
N VAL A 488 -4.40 9.50 13.24
CA VAL A 488 -3.14 9.12 12.57
C VAL A 488 -2.00 10.10 12.84
N SER A 489 -2.23 11.06 13.75
CA SER A 489 -1.27 12.12 14.09
C SER A 489 -0.80 12.03 15.55
N GLY A 490 0.36 12.64 15.83
CA GLY A 490 0.85 12.81 17.21
C GLY A 490 1.52 11.58 17.84
N ALA A 491 1.90 10.58 17.05
CA ALA A 491 2.73 9.48 17.54
C ALA A 491 4.13 9.98 17.93
N THR A 492 4.58 9.59 19.12
CA THR A 492 5.93 9.84 19.63
C THR A 492 6.85 8.64 19.38
N PHE A 493 6.25 7.46 19.23
CA PHE A 493 6.93 6.21 18.92
C PHE A 493 6.03 5.35 18.01
N THR A 494 6.62 4.47 17.20
CA THR A 494 5.85 3.60 16.30
C THR A 494 6.25 2.14 16.48
N ILE A 495 5.27 1.24 16.31
CA ILE A 495 5.48 -0.21 16.28
C ILE A 495 4.88 -0.78 14.99
N SER A 496 5.65 -1.63 14.31
CA SER A 496 5.21 -2.38 13.13
C SER A 496 5.40 -3.89 13.34
N ASN A 497 4.50 -4.70 12.80
CA ASN A 497 4.53 -6.16 12.96
C ASN A 497 4.26 -6.88 11.63
N THR A 498 5.33 -7.14 10.90
CA THR A 498 5.36 -8.00 9.70
C THR A 498 5.52 -9.48 10.05
N GLY A 499 5.87 -9.79 11.31
CA GLY A 499 5.93 -11.16 11.81
C GLY A 499 4.63 -11.94 11.64
N SER A 500 3.49 -11.24 11.66
CA SER A 500 2.18 -11.83 11.33
C SER A 500 2.09 -12.41 9.91
N ARG A 501 2.96 -11.97 8.99
CA ARG A 501 3.10 -12.46 7.61
C ARG A 501 4.32 -13.37 7.41
N GLY A 502 5.06 -13.69 8.49
CA GLY A 502 6.20 -14.61 8.46
C GLY A 502 7.58 -13.96 8.27
N ALA A 503 7.67 -12.63 8.26
CA ALA A 503 8.96 -11.93 8.20
C ALA A 503 9.79 -12.20 9.46
N LEU A 504 11.09 -12.43 9.31
CA LEU A 504 11.98 -12.73 10.44
C LEU A 504 12.18 -11.49 11.34
N PHE A 505 12.52 -10.36 10.72
CA PHE A 505 12.59 -9.00 11.25
C PHE A 505 12.70 -8.03 10.06
N ASP A 506 12.50 -6.74 10.29
CA ASP A 506 12.67 -5.70 9.28
C ASP A 506 13.55 -4.55 9.78
N THR A 507 14.22 -3.87 8.85
CA THR A 507 14.89 -2.58 9.06
C THR A 507 13.94 -1.47 8.61
N ILE A 508 12.97 -1.14 9.46
CA ILE A 508 11.88 -0.23 9.09
C ILE A 508 12.40 1.20 9.05
N ILE A 509 11.98 1.98 8.03
CA ILE A 509 12.29 3.41 7.96
C ILE A 509 11.63 4.13 9.13
N VAL A 510 12.42 4.88 9.90
CA VAL A 510 11.91 5.68 11.02
C VAL A 510 10.94 6.75 10.46
N PRO A 511 9.69 6.85 10.98
CA PRO A 511 8.77 7.88 10.53
C PRO A 511 9.30 9.30 10.79
N PRO A 512 8.96 10.29 9.95
CA PRO A 512 9.30 11.68 10.21
C PRO A 512 8.84 12.13 11.61
N ASN A 513 9.60 13.04 12.23
CA ASN A 513 9.33 13.60 13.56
C ASN A 513 9.36 12.60 14.73
N GLN A 514 9.82 11.38 14.50
CA GLN A 514 10.16 10.40 15.53
C GLN A 514 11.63 10.01 15.39
N VAL A 515 12.24 9.54 16.46
CA VAL A 515 13.65 9.12 16.48
C VAL A 515 13.82 7.60 16.44
N ALA A 516 12.74 6.83 16.64
CA ALA A 516 12.81 5.38 16.65
C ALA A 516 11.49 4.69 16.28
N ILE A 517 11.58 3.46 15.76
CA ILE A 517 10.47 2.55 15.45
C ILE A 517 10.84 1.11 15.81
N LEU A 518 9.90 0.39 16.43
CA LEU A 518 10.06 -1.02 16.81
C LEU A 518 9.40 -1.95 15.77
N GLY A 519 10.18 -2.85 15.20
CA GLY A 519 9.73 -3.96 14.38
C GLY A 519 9.58 -5.25 15.19
N ILE A 520 8.45 -5.93 15.02
CA ILE A 520 8.17 -7.25 15.61
C ILE A 520 8.19 -8.29 14.48
N GLY A 521 9.12 -9.24 14.61
CA GLY A 521 9.28 -10.38 13.72
C GLY A 521 8.35 -11.55 14.04
N ALA A 522 8.40 -12.59 13.20
CA ALA A 522 7.57 -13.77 13.34
C ALA A 522 7.87 -14.52 14.64
N THR A 523 6.82 -14.93 15.35
CA THR A 523 6.95 -15.85 16.48
C THR A 523 7.02 -17.28 15.95
N VAL A 524 8.18 -17.91 16.11
CA VAL A 524 8.44 -19.26 15.61
C VAL A 524 8.90 -20.17 16.75
N LYS A 525 8.41 -21.41 16.75
CA LYS A 525 8.89 -22.43 17.68
C LYS A 525 10.30 -22.87 17.30
N ARG A 526 11.27 -22.69 18.20
CA ARG A 526 12.67 -23.07 17.99
C ARG A 526 13.18 -23.94 19.14
N PRO A 527 14.02 -24.96 18.88
CA PRO A 527 14.79 -25.59 19.94
C PRO A 527 15.87 -24.62 20.41
N VAL A 528 15.88 -24.29 21.70
CA VAL A 528 16.80 -23.33 22.32
C VAL A 528 17.42 -23.97 23.55
N VAL A 529 18.72 -23.75 23.75
CA VAL A 529 19.41 -24.13 24.98
C VAL A 529 19.01 -23.14 26.07
N ILE A 530 18.48 -23.65 27.17
CA ILE A 530 18.08 -22.88 28.34
C ILE A 530 18.69 -23.49 29.60
N ASP A 531 18.97 -22.64 30.58
CA ASP A 531 19.38 -23.08 31.90
C ASP A 531 18.14 -23.41 32.73
N HIS A 532 17.95 -24.69 33.05
CA HIS A 532 16.85 -25.18 33.86
C HIS A 532 17.31 -25.31 35.31
N PRO A 533 16.60 -24.73 36.31
CA PRO A 533 17.05 -24.70 37.71
C PRO A 533 17.46 -26.06 38.31
N GLU A 534 16.82 -27.14 37.85
CA GLU A 534 17.09 -28.50 38.34
C GLU A 534 17.93 -29.36 37.39
N LEU A 535 17.95 -29.04 36.09
CA LEU A 535 18.52 -29.91 35.06
C LEU A 535 19.80 -29.32 34.43
N GLY A 536 20.15 -28.07 34.77
CA GLY A 536 21.22 -27.32 34.13
C GLY A 536 20.89 -26.99 32.67
N GLU A 537 21.91 -26.99 31.80
CA GLU A 537 21.74 -26.74 30.36
C GLU A 537 20.86 -27.81 29.71
N THR A 538 19.72 -27.39 29.18
CA THR A 538 18.76 -28.28 28.51
C THR A 538 18.27 -27.65 27.20
N ILE A 539 17.88 -28.48 26.24
CA ILE A 539 17.22 -28.01 25.01
C ILE A 539 15.71 -28.04 25.23
N ALA A 540 15.04 -26.90 25.03
CA ALA A 540 13.59 -26.80 25.11
C ALA A 540 13.01 -26.12 23.86
N VAL A 541 11.77 -26.47 23.52
CA VAL A 541 11.02 -25.77 22.45
C VAL A 541 10.48 -24.46 23.00
N ARG A 542 10.85 -23.35 22.38
CA ARG A 542 10.48 -21.98 22.77
C ARG A 542 9.81 -21.22 21.65
N ASP A 543 8.83 -20.39 22.00
CA ASP A 543 8.21 -19.41 21.10
C ASP A 543 9.14 -18.20 21.05
N MET A 544 9.95 -18.12 20.00
CA MET A 544 10.99 -17.10 19.86
C MET A 544 10.58 -16.06 18.82
N THR A 545 10.90 -14.80 19.10
CA THR A 545 10.64 -13.66 18.21
C THR A 545 11.88 -12.77 18.12
N TYR A 546 12.12 -12.17 16.95
CA TYR A 546 13.08 -11.09 16.82
C TYR A 546 12.38 -9.75 17.04
N VAL A 547 13.03 -8.87 17.79
CA VAL A 547 12.60 -7.49 17.98
C VAL A 547 13.70 -6.59 17.45
N ALA A 548 13.35 -5.76 16.46
CA ALA A 548 14.27 -4.86 15.78
C ALA A 548 13.93 -3.40 16.12
N LEU A 549 14.90 -2.59 16.53
CA LEU A 549 14.72 -1.15 16.68
C LEU A 549 15.50 -0.44 15.58
N SER A 550 14.80 0.27 14.71
CA SER A 550 15.43 1.28 13.84
C SER A 550 15.38 2.63 14.53
N TYR A 551 16.47 3.40 14.44
CA TYR A 551 16.59 4.67 15.14
C TYR A 551 17.52 5.65 14.41
N ASP A 552 17.35 6.94 14.70
CA ASP A 552 18.18 8.02 14.18
C ASP A 552 19.44 8.22 15.05
N HIS A 553 20.61 7.87 14.50
CA HIS A 553 21.90 7.95 15.20
C HIS A 553 22.32 9.37 15.55
N ARG A 554 21.64 10.40 15.05
CA ARG A 554 21.90 11.79 15.48
C ARG A 554 21.57 12.01 16.95
N LEU A 555 20.64 11.24 17.52
CA LEU A 555 20.26 11.30 18.93
C LEU A 555 20.49 9.99 19.69
N VAL A 556 20.23 8.85 19.05
CA VAL A 556 20.24 7.54 19.72
C VAL A 556 21.52 6.80 19.37
N ASP A 557 22.39 6.59 20.35
CA ASP A 557 23.57 5.75 20.17
C ASP A 557 23.22 4.26 20.27
N GLY A 558 24.09 3.41 19.72
CA GLY A 558 23.91 1.96 19.78
C GLY A 558 23.78 1.40 21.21
N ALA A 559 24.40 2.04 22.19
CA ALA A 559 24.26 1.66 23.60
C ALA A 559 22.85 1.97 24.15
N ASP A 560 22.23 3.06 23.73
CA ASP A 560 20.87 3.43 24.17
C ASP A 560 19.83 2.51 23.55
N ALA A 561 19.97 2.23 22.26
CA ALA A 561 19.16 1.24 21.56
C ALA A 561 19.28 -0.16 22.20
N ALA A 562 20.51 -0.59 22.53
CA ALA A 562 20.74 -1.88 23.18
C ALA A 562 20.09 -1.94 24.57
N ARG A 563 20.25 -0.90 25.40
CA ARG A 563 19.61 -0.85 26.73
C ARG A 563 18.09 -0.89 26.63
N TYR A 564 17.50 -0.13 25.72
CA TYR A 564 16.06 -0.15 25.49
C TYR A 564 15.55 -1.52 25.03
N LEU A 565 16.22 -2.14 24.05
CA LEU A 565 15.86 -3.47 23.57
C LEU A 565 16.03 -4.54 24.67
N THR A 566 17.05 -4.42 25.52
CA THR A 566 17.23 -5.30 26.69
C THR A 566 16.08 -5.13 27.68
N ALA A 567 15.66 -3.90 28.01
CA ALA A 567 14.53 -3.67 28.90
C ALA A 567 13.23 -4.27 28.32
N VAL A 568 12.96 -4.08 27.02
CA VAL A 568 11.80 -4.70 26.35
C VAL A 568 11.88 -6.23 26.39
N LYS A 569 13.06 -6.80 26.13
CA LYS A 569 13.31 -8.25 26.20
C LYS A 569 13.04 -8.78 27.61
N GLU A 570 13.58 -8.14 28.64
CA GLU A 570 13.42 -8.55 30.04
C GLU A 570 11.94 -8.55 30.46
N ILE A 571 11.18 -7.50 30.11
CA ILE A 571 9.75 -7.41 30.42
C ILE A 571 8.97 -8.56 29.73
N LEU A 572 9.25 -8.82 28.45
CA LEU A 572 8.58 -9.87 27.69
C LEU A 572 8.96 -11.29 28.18
N GLU A 573 10.23 -11.52 28.52
CA GLU A 573 10.73 -12.82 29.01
C GLU A 573 10.34 -13.09 30.47
N ALA A 574 10.14 -12.05 31.28
CA ALA A 574 9.54 -12.17 32.61
C ALA A 574 8.11 -12.70 32.48
N GLY A 575 7.33 -12.12 31.56
CA GLY A 575 5.97 -12.55 31.25
C GLY A 575 4.94 -12.24 32.34
N GLU A 576 5.27 -11.32 33.25
CA GLU A 576 4.49 -10.97 34.44
C GLU A 576 3.32 -10.01 34.12
N PHE A 577 2.33 -10.51 33.38
CA PHE A 577 1.14 -9.75 32.97
C PHE A 577 -0.16 -10.27 33.60
N GLU A 578 -0.09 -11.15 34.61
CA GLU A 578 -1.23 -11.79 35.26
C GLU A 578 -2.19 -10.76 35.83
N VAL A 579 -1.67 -9.73 36.51
CA VAL A 579 -2.47 -8.65 37.11
C VAL A 579 -3.27 -7.90 36.06
N ASP A 580 -2.65 -7.57 34.92
CA ASP A 580 -3.31 -6.90 33.79
C ASP A 580 -4.40 -7.77 33.14
N LEU A 581 -4.33 -9.09 33.32
CA LEU A 581 -5.30 -10.06 32.80
C LEU A 581 -6.35 -10.47 33.84
N GLY A 582 -6.19 -10.06 35.09
CA GLY A 582 -7.05 -10.44 36.21
C GLY A 582 -6.94 -11.94 36.57
N LEU A 583 -5.71 -12.46 36.57
CA LEU A 583 -5.37 -13.86 36.88
C LEU A 583 -4.70 -14.04 38.23
#